data_AF-A0A2T6IS71-F1
#
_entry.id   AF-A0A2T6IS71-F1
#
_cell.length_a   1.000
_cell.length_b   1.000
_cell.length_c   1.000
_cell.angle_alpha   90.00
_cell.angle_beta   90.00
_cell.angle_gamma   90.00
#
_symmetry.space_group_name_H-M   'P 1'
#
loop_
_entity.id
_entity.type
_entity.pdbx_description
1 polymer ?
#
loop_
_entity_poly.entity_id
_entity_poly.type
_entity_poly.pdbx_seq_one_letter_code
_entity_poly.pdbx_strand_id
1 'polypeptide(L)'
;AVLRVKPKDQLQLSPEELRKRMPPRILYPQNPRAPKNLALYSFKEKVFKRDEQIDQTVFHLSVDGALLHAESQEAIEQEEAWRLREEEDAKKKRKESVDIRIEDDLQQNTEDEGRVLRNQFNYGDRASQTETKADRERGVATRPPPTVPVAGTVNQWRMYDAYVEELNAQNRLQSNQQVGEKHDFHKAKPERQKVTANSTESKRGNAKT
;
A
#
# COMPACT_ATOMS: atom_id res chain seq x y z
N ALA A 1 59.61 -32.88 -28.16
CA ALA A 1 59.31 -32.27 -26.85
C ALA A 1 58.29 -31.15 -27.06
N VAL A 2 57.15 -31.17 -26.38
CA VAL A 2 56.11 -30.13 -26.54
C VAL A 2 56.50 -28.91 -25.70
N LEU A 3 56.92 -27.82 -26.34
CA LEU A 3 57.19 -26.53 -25.70
C LEU A 3 55.87 -25.95 -25.18
N ARG A 4 55.65 -26.01 -23.87
CA ARG A 4 54.51 -25.35 -23.21
C ARG A 4 54.82 -23.86 -23.06
N VAL A 5 54.32 -23.04 -23.98
CA VAL A 5 54.37 -21.57 -23.87
C VAL A 5 53.25 -21.10 -22.96
N LYS A 6 53.59 -20.36 -21.90
CA LYS A 6 52.59 -19.73 -21.02
C LYS A 6 51.95 -18.54 -21.76
N PRO A 7 50.61 -18.45 -21.85
CA PRO A 7 49.93 -17.28 -22.41
C PRO A 7 50.30 -16.01 -21.65
N LYS A 8 50.40 -14.88 -22.36
CA LYS A 8 50.77 -13.58 -21.76
C LYS A 8 49.73 -13.10 -20.73
N ASP A 9 48.46 -13.45 -20.94
CA ASP A 9 47.34 -13.01 -20.10
C ASP A 9 47.01 -14.00 -18.95
N GLN A 10 47.93 -14.92 -18.64
CA GLN A 10 47.73 -15.90 -17.58
C GLN A 10 47.87 -15.24 -16.20
N LEU A 11 46.76 -15.14 -15.46
CA LEU A 11 46.70 -14.65 -14.08
C LEU A 11 47.66 -15.45 -13.17
N GLN A 12 48.58 -14.75 -12.49
CA GLN A 12 49.54 -15.35 -11.57
C GLN A 12 48.87 -15.55 -10.20
N LEU A 13 48.47 -16.79 -9.90
CA LEU A 13 47.82 -17.17 -8.65
C LEU A 13 48.85 -17.57 -7.58
N SER A 14 48.53 -17.37 -6.30
CA SER A 14 49.39 -17.82 -5.21
C SER A 14 49.46 -19.36 -5.14
N PRO A 15 50.50 -19.95 -4.51
CA PRO A 15 50.61 -21.41 -4.36
C PRO A 15 49.40 -22.05 -3.67
N GLU A 16 48.71 -21.30 -2.81
CA GLU A 16 47.51 -21.74 -2.11
C GLU A 16 46.27 -21.74 -3.02
N GLU A 17 46.15 -20.74 -3.90
CA GLU A 17 45.04 -20.63 -4.85
C GLU A 17 45.15 -21.65 -5.97
N LEU A 18 46.36 -22.01 -6.40
CA LEU A 18 46.59 -23.05 -7.40
C LEU A 18 46.23 -24.46 -6.88
N ARG A 19 46.32 -24.67 -5.56
CA ARG A 19 45.93 -25.93 -4.89
C ARG A 19 44.42 -26.06 -4.71
N LYS A 20 43.68 -24.94 -4.68
CA LYS A 20 42.22 -24.97 -4.63
C LYS A 20 41.72 -25.59 -5.94
N ARG A 21 40.96 -26.68 -5.84
CA ARG A 21 40.28 -27.24 -7.01
C ARG A 21 39.40 -26.16 -7.59
N MET A 22 39.63 -25.81 -8.86
CA MET A 22 38.77 -24.89 -9.57
C MET A 22 37.33 -25.45 -9.49
N PRO A 23 36.33 -24.63 -9.11
CA PRO A 23 34.96 -25.08 -9.10
C PRO A 23 34.64 -25.68 -10.47
N PRO A 24 33.94 -26.83 -10.53
CA PRO A 24 33.56 -27.37 -11.81
C PRO A 24 32.76 -26.30 -12.54
N ARG A 25 33.14 -25.98 -13.78
CA ARG A 25 32.43 -25.01 -14.64
C ARG A 25 31.10 -25.61 -15.07
N ILE A 26 30.17 -25.74 -14.12
CA ILE A 26 28.82 -26.25 -14.34
C ILE A 26 27.93 -25.03 -14.52
N LEU A 27 27.29 -24.95 -15.69
CA LEU A 27 26.25 -23.97 -15.93
C LEU A 27 24.95 -24.52 -15.35
N TYR A 28 24.38 -23.81 -14.38
CA TYR A 28 23.04 -24.10 -13.90
C TYR A 28 22.03 -23.35 -14.78
N PRO A 29 20.99 -24.01 -15.30
CA PRO A 29 19.91 -23.35 -16.03
C PRO A 29 19.00 -22.61 -15.04
N GLN A 30 19.48 -21.47 -14.54
CA GLN A 30 18.73 -20.60 -13.65
C GLN A 30 18.04 -19.51 -14.46
N ASN A 31 16.73 -19.34 -14.29
CA ASN A 31 15.98 -18.26 -14.88
C ASN A 31 16.33 -16.93 -14.17
N PRO A 32 16.89 -15.93 -14.88
CA PRO A 32 17.26 -14.66 -14.27
C PRO A 32 16.07 -13.83 -13.79
N ARG A 33 14.85 -14.11 -14.27
CA ARG A 33 13.62 -13.43 -13.86
C ARG A 33 12.87 -14.16 -12.74
N ALA A 34 13.30 -15.36 -12.37
CA ALA A 34 12.65 -16.08 -11.29
C ALA A 34 12.90 -15.38 -9.94
N PRO A 35 11.91 -15.36 -9.03
CA PRO A 35 12.13 -14.89 -7.67
C PRO A 35 13.16 -15.79 -6.95
N LYS A 36 13.64 -15.34 -5.78
CA LYS A 36 14.60 -16.12 -4.97
C LYS A 36 13.93 -17.11 -4.02
N ASN A 37 12.74 -16.77 -3.53
CA ASN A 37 11.90 -17.64 -2.70
C ASN A 37 10.41 -17.27 -2.89
N LEU A 38 9.54 -18.22 -2.60
CA LEU A 38 8.09 -18.02 -2.51
C LEU A 38 7.66 -18.20 -1.05
N ALA A 39 6.74 -17.34 -0.58
CA ALA A 39 6.20 -17.42 0.78
C ALA A 39 4.68 -17.57 0.71
N LEU A 40 4.17 -18.76 1.00
CA LEU A 40 2.74 -19.07 0.97
C LEU A 40 2.21 -19.23 2.41
N TYR A 41 1.03 -18.66 2.66
CA TYR A 41 0.39 -18.77 3.95
C TYR A 41 -0.32 -20.13 4.10
N SER A 42 0.09 -20.93 5.08
CA SER A 42 -0.62 -22.17 5.43
C SER A 42 -1.76 -21.86 6.40
N PHE A 43 -3.01 -21.99 5.95
CA PHE A 43 -4.17 -21.84 6.84
C PHE A 43 -4.25 -22.91 7.93
N LYS A 44 -3.67 -24.10 7.68
CA LYS A 44 -3.62 -25.20 8.65
C LYS A 44 -2.67 -24.89 9.82
N GLU A 45 -1.49 -24.34 9.51
CA GLU A 45 -0.45 -24.07 10.52
C GLU A 45 -0.42 -22.60 10.98
N LYS A 46 -1.18 -21.73 10.32
CA LYS A 46 -1.25 -20.28 10.55
C LYS A 46 0.11 -19.57 10.43
N VAL A 47 0.98 -20.09 9.57
CA VAL A 47 2.36 -19.61 9.38
C VAL A 47 2.66 -19.49 7.89
N PHE A 48 3.47 -18.49 7.53
CA PHE A 48 4.06 -18.38 6.20
C PHE A 48 5.18 -19.40 6.03
N LYS A 49 4.98 -20.36 5.12
CA LYS A 49 6.01 -21.31 4.72
C LYS A 49 6.82 -20.74 3.56
N ARG A 50 8.13 -20.89 3.64
CA ARG A 50 9.06 -20.45 2.60
C ARG A 50 9.50 -21.64 1.78
N ASP A 51 9.28 -21.56 0.49
CA ASP A 51 9.77 -22.53 -0.50
C ASP A 51 10.93 -21.89 -1.26
N GLU A 52 12.12 -22.49 -1.13
CA GLU A 52 13.34 -22.05 -1.82
C GLU A 52 13.49 -22.69 -3.20
N GLN A 53 12.79 -23.80 -3.43
CA GLN A 53 12.76 -24.47 -4.73
C GLN A 53 11.74 -23.79 -5.63
N ILE A 54 12.23 -22.93 -6.52
CA ILE A 54 11.42 -22.22 -7.49
C ILE A 54 11.60 -22.85 -8.87
N ASP A 55 10.48 -22.99 -9.58
CA ASP A 55 10.48 -23.44 -10.96
C ASP A 55 11.24 -22.45 -11.87
N GLN A 56 12.16 -22.99 -12.66
CA GLN A 56 13.00 -22.22 -13.58
C GLN A 56 12.48 -22.28 -15.02
N THR A 57 11.39 -23.01 -15.27
CA THR A 57 10.76 -23.08 -16.60
C THR A 57 9.93 -21.83 -16.89
N VAL A 58 9.92 -21.40 -18.15
CA VAL A 58 9.17 -20.21 -18.60
C VAL A 58 8.26 -20.60 -19.74
N PHE A 59 6.96 -20.60 -19.47
CA PHE A 59 5.92 -20.77 -20.48
C PHE A 59 5.56 -19.40 -21.07
N HIS A 60 5.73 -19.26 -22.39
CA HIS A 60 5.31 -18.04 -23.10
C HIS A 60 3.86 -18.13 -23.58
N LEU A 61 3.39 -19.36 -23.83
CA LEU A 61 2.03 -19.66 -24.24
C LEU A 61 1.59 -20.94 -23.53
N SER A 62 0.48 -20.87 -22.81
CA SER A 62 -0.24 -22.01 -22.27
C SER A 62 -1.69 -21.87 -22.71
N VAL A 63 -2.21 -22.87 -23.43
CA VAL A 63 -3.58 -22.89 -23.92
C VAL A 63 -4.19 -24.22 -23.52
N ASP A 64 -5.29 -24.16 -22.77
CA ASP A 64 -6.02 -25.35 -22.35
C ASP A 64 -6.90 -25.83 -23.51
N GLY A 65 -6.79 -27.11 -23.83
CA GLY A 65 -7.60 -27.77 -24.86
C GLY A 65 -8.87 -28.38 -24.28
N ALA A 66 -9.95 -28.38 -25.06
CA ALA A 66 -11.22 -29.05 -24.73
C ALA A 66 -11.52 -30.24 -25.66
N LEU A 67 -10.53 -30.71 -26.43
CA LEU A 67 -10.67 -31.83 -27.35
C LEU A 67 -10.33 -33.14 -26.63
N LEU A 68 -11.26 -34.08 -26.65
CA LEU A 68 -11.08 -35.43 -26.15
C LEU A 68 -10.86 -36.39 -27.31
N HIS A 69 -10.01 -37.40 -27.11
CA HIS A 69 -9.90 -38.50 -28.06
C HIS A 69 -11.08 -39.45 -27.88
N ALA A 70 -11.67 -39.93 -28.98
CA ALA A 70 -12.89 -40.75 -28.96
C ALA A 70 -12.74 -42.05 -28.15
N GLU A 71 -11.53 -42.63 -28.12
CA GLU A 71 -11.23 -43.86 -27.37
C GLU A 71 -10.79 -43.59 -25.93
N SER A 72 -10.73 -42.32 -25.50
CA SER A 72 -10.37 -41.98 -24.13
C SER A 72 -11.49 -42.40 -23.17
N GLN A 73 -11.09 -42.83 -21.96
CA GLN A 73 -12.03 -43.16 -20.89
C GLN A 73 -12.98 -41.99 -20.56
N GLU A 74 -12.47 -40.75 -20.58
CA GLU A 74 -13.28 -39.55 -20.35
C GLU A 74 -14.36 -39.34 -21.42
N ALA A 75 -14.07 -39.69 -22.69
CA ALA A 75 -15.03 -39.57 -23.78
C ALA A 75 -16.14 -40.63 -23.65
N ILE A 76 -15.78 -41.88 -23.32
CA ILE A 76 -16.73 -42.97 -23.09
C ILE A 76 -17.65 -42.63 -21.91
N GLU A 77 -17.09 -42.15 -20.79
CA GLU A 77 -17.88 -41.75 -19.62
C GLU A 77 -18.83 -40.59 -19.93
N GLN A 78 -18.40 -39.63 -20.74
CA GLN A 78 -19.26 -38.54 -21.21
C GLN A 78 -20.42 -39.07 -22.06
N GLU A 79 -20.15 -39.96 -23.02
CA GLU A 79 -21.19 -40.56 -23.88
C GLU A 79 -22.19 -41.40 -23.07
N GLU A 80 -21.71 -42.20 -22.12
CA GLU A 80 -22.58 -42.98 -21.23
C GLU A 80 -23.45 -42.09 -20.34
N ALA A 81 -22.89 -41.02 -19.78
CA ALA A 81 -23.64 -40.05 -18.99
C ALA A 81 -24.71 -39.34 -19.82
N TRP A 82 -24.41 -39.01 -21.08
CA TRP A 82 -25.38 -38.41 -22.00
C TRP A 82 -26.52 -39.39 -22.34
N ARG A 83 -26.18 -40.64 -22.63
CA ARG A 83 -27.18 -41.69 -22.90
C ARG A 83 -28.10 -41.92 -21.70
N LEU A 84 -27.55 -41.98 -20.49
CA LEU A 84 -28.34 -42.18 -19.28
C LEU A 84 -29.30 -41.01 -19.02
N ARG A 85 -28.83 -39.78 -19.25
CA ARG A 85 -29.66 -38.57 -19.13
C ARG A 85 -30.81 -38.55 -20.14
N GLU A 86 -30.55 -38.92 -21.38
CA GLU A 86 -31.61 -39.03 -22.40
C GLU A 86 -32.65 -40.08 -22.04
N GLU A 87 -32.22 -41.24 -21.52
CA GLU A 87 -33.13 -42.29 -21.07
C GLU A 87 -33.98 -41.83 -19.88
N GLU A 88 -33.38 -41.10 -18.93
CA GLU A 88 -34.10 -40.52 -17.79
C GLU A 88 -35.12 -39.47 -18.25
N ASP A 89 -34.75 -38.60 -19.18
CA ASP A 89 -35.63 -37.57 -19.73
C ASP A 89 -36.76 -38.16 -20.58
N ALA A 90 -36.51 -39.25 -21.32
CA ALA A 90 -37.55 -40.01 -22.02
C ALA A 90 -38.53 -40.67 -21.04
N LYS A 91 -38.01 -41.24 -19.94
CA LYS A 91 -38.84 -41.80 -18.85
C LYS A 91 -39.68 -40.71 -18.18
N LYS A 92 -39.12 -39.52 -17.93
CA LYS A 92 -39.86 -38.36 -17.40
C LYS A 92 -40.98 -37.93 -18.33
N LYS A 93 -40.69 -37.69 -19.62
CA LYS A 93 -41.70 -37.31 -20.62
C LYS A 93 -42.81 -38.35 -20.75
N ARG A 94 -42.46 -39.65 -20.69
CA ARG A 94 -43.47 -40.73 -20.71
C ARG A 94 -44.38 -40.67 -19.48
N LYS A 95 -43.84 -40.45 -18.28
CA LYS A 95 -44.63 -40.30 -17.05
C LYS A 95 -45.52 -39.05 -17.11
N GLU A 96 -44.98 -37.90 -17.49
CA GLU A 96 -45.73 -36.65 -17.68
C GLU A 96 -46.87 -36.79 -18.71
N SER A 97 -46.65 -37.51 -19.81
CA SER A 97 -47.70 -37.75 -20.83
C SER A 97 -48.80 -38.71 -20.39
N VAL A 98 -48.50 -39.59 -19.41
CA VAL A 98 -49.49 -40.49 -18.81
C VAL A 98 -50.31 -39.72 -17.78
N ASP A 99 -49.71 -38.81 -17.02
CA ASP A 99 -50.43 -37.95 -16.06
C ASP A 99 -51.46 -37.03 -16.75
N ILE A 100 -51.12 -36.44 -17.91
CA ILE A 100 -52.08 -35.61 -18.70
C ILE A 100 -53.27 -36.43 -19.22
N ARG A 101 -53.07 -37.72 -19.53
CA ARG A 101 -54.15 -38.60 -20.01
C ARG A 101 -55.06 -39.10 -18.88
N ILE A 102 -54.58 -39.11 -17.64
CA ILE A 102 -55.35 -39.57 -16.48
C ILE A 102 -56.22 -38.43 -15.91
N GLU A 103 -55.83 -37.15 -16.05
CA GLU A 103 -56.67 -36.02 -15.60
C GLU A 103 -57.98 -35.84 -16.39
N ASP A 104 -58.07 -36.33 -17.63
CA ASP A 104 -59.30 -36.28 -18.45
C ASP A 104 -60.30 -37.43 -18.14
N ASP A 105 -59.88 -38.51 -17.45
CA ASP A 105 -60.69 -39.71 -17.18
C ASP A 105 -60.84 -40.02 -15.67
N LEU A 106 -61.77 -39.28 -15.04
CA LEU A 106 -62.61 -39.64 -13.86
C LEU A 106 -62.03 -39.85 -12.44
N GLN A 107 -62.82 -39.33 -11.49
CA GLN A 107 -62.90 -39.71 -10.08
C GLN A 107 -62.78 -41.23 -9.82
N GLN A 108 -61.75 -41.65 -9.08
CA GLN A 108 -61.86 -42.66 -8.01
C GLN A 108 -60.53 -42.84 -7.24
N ASN A 109 -60.57 -42.40 -5.98
CA ASN A 109 -59.99 -42.98 -4.78
C ASN A 109 -58.64 -43.72 -4.77
N THR A 110 -57.87 -43.28 -3.77
CA THR A 110 -57.01 -44.03 -2.82
C THR A 110 -55.59 -44.37 -3.26
N GLU A 111 -54.69 -43.88 -2.39
CA GLU A 111 -53.26 -44.18 -2.22
C GLU A 111 -52.31 -43.22 -2.95
N ASP A 112 -51.66 -42.41 -2.12
CA ASP A 112 -50.79 -41.27 -2.41
C ASP A 112 -49.47 -41.65 -3.13
N GLU A 113 -49.55 -42.28 -4.31
CA GLU A 113 -48.35 -42.71 -5.08
C GLU A 113 -48.16 -41.95 -6.41
N GLY A 114 -48.80 -40.79 -6.58
CA GLY A 114 -48.81 -40.08 -7.86
C GLY A 114 -48.19 -38.67 -7.86
N ARG A 115 -47.83 -38.11 -6.70
CA ARG A 115 -47.13 -36.82 -6.73
C ARG A 115 -45.68 -37.11 -7.09
N VAL A 116 -45.37 -36.99 -8.38
CA VAL A 116 -43.99 -36.79 -8.83
C VAL A 116 -43.41 -35.72 -7.91
N LEU A 117 -42.54 -36.13 -6.99
CA LEU A 117 -41.74 -35.26 -6.16
C LEU A 117 -40.82 -34.53 -7.12
N ARG A 118 -41.36 -33.53 -7.83
CA ARG A 118 -40.58 -32.50 -8.49
C ARG A 118 -39.81 -31.91 -7.33
N ASN A 119 -38.55 -32.31 -7.22
CA ASN A 119 -37.62 -31.73 -6.27
C ASN A 119 -37.47 -30.27 -6.67
N GLN A 120 -38.41 -29.48 -6.18
CA GLN A 120 -38.38 -28.04 -6.11
C GLN A 120 -37.40 -27.72 -5.01
N PHE A 121 -36.13 -28.07 -5.21
CA PHE A 121 -35.10 -27.16 -4.75
C PHE A 121 -35.39 -25.87 -5.52
N ASN A 122 -36.35 -25.10 -4.99
CA ASN A 122 -36.51 -23.71 -5.29
C ASN A 122 -35.13 -23.18 -4.93
N TYR A 123 -34.32 -22.91 -5.95
CA TYR A 123 -33.04 -22.24 -5.82
C TYR A 123 -33.37 -20.82 -5.32
N GLY A 124 -33.77 -20.73 -4.06
CA GLY A 124 -33.89 -19.49 -3.33
C GLY A 124 -32.50 -18.92 -3.32
N ASP A 125 -32.40 -17.67 -3.76
CA ASP A 125 -31.13 -16.98 -3.84
C ASP A 125 -30.41 -17.04 -2.49
N ARG A 126 -29.19 -17.58 -2.50
CA ARG A 126 -28.32 -17.68 -1.32
C ARG A 126 -27.24 -16.63 -1.48
N ALA A 127 -27.59 -15.38 -1.24
CA ALA A 127 -26.61 -14.31 -1.20
C ALA A 127 -25.65 -14.53 -0.02
N SER A 128 -24.36 -14.53 -0.30
CA SER A 128 -23.29 -14.46 0.70
C SER A 128 -22.29 -13.41 0.24
N GLN A 129 -21.81 -12.57 1.16
CA GLN A 129 -20.86 -11.51 0.85
C GLN A 129 -19.68 -11.60 1.80
N THR A 130 -18.47 -11.64 1.27
CA THR A 130 -17.24 -11.47 2.07
C THR A 130 -17.05 -10.00 2.37
N GLU A 131 -16.75 -9.66 3.63
CA GLU A 131 -16.46 -8.28 4.03
C GLU A 131 -15.22 -7.74 3.29
N THR A 132 -15.36 -6.59 2.63
CA THR A 132 -14.25 -5.87 2.01
C THR A 132 -13.80 -4.73 2.91
N LYS A 133 -12.53 -4.69 3.29
CA LYS A 133 -11.95 -3.57 4.04
C LYS A 133 -11.55 -2.44 3.08
N ALA A 134 -11.73 -1.18 3.51
CA ALA A 134 -11.31 -0.03 2.72
C ALA A 134 -9.81 0.25 2.88
N ASP A 135 -9.11 0.46 1.76
CA ASP A 135 -7.70 0.83 1.78
C ASP A 135 -7.52 2.29 2.22
N ARG A 136 -6.56 2.54 3.11
CA ARG A 136 -6.24 3.88 3.60
C ARG A 136 -4.73 4.11 3.63
N GLU A 137 -4.28 5.09 2.87
CA GLU A 137 -2.87 5.49 2.86
C GLU A 137 -2.54 6.36 4.07
N ARG A 138 -1.44 6.05 4.75
CA ARG A 138 -0.87 6.84 5.84
C ARG A 138 0.65 6.81 5.72
N GLY A 139 1.28 7.97 5.65
CA GLY A 139 2.73 8.12 5.72
C GLY A 139 3.12 8.89 6.98
N VAL A 140 4.07 8.36 7.76
CA VAL A 140 4.69 9.06 8.88
C VAL A 140 6.20 8.92 8.70
N ALA A 141 6.92 10.04 8.71
CA ALA A 141 8.37 10.05 8.70
C ALA A 141 8.85 10.72 9.99
N THR A 142 9.59 9.98 10.81
CA THR A 142 10.24 10.53 11.98
C THR A 142 11.56 11.17 11.54
N ARG A 143 11.57 12.49 11.40
CA ARG A 143 12.82 13.25 11.30
C ARG A 143 13.24 13.61 12.73
N PRO A 144 14.50 13.31 13.14
CA PRO A 144 14.98 13.83 14.42
C PRO A 144 14.90 15.36 14.41
N PRO A 145 14.65 16.02 15.56
CA PRO A 145 14.66 17.47 15.63
C PRO A 145 16.04 17.99 15.16
N PRO A 146 16.10 19.11 14.42
CA PRO A 146 17.35 19.61 13.89
C PRO A 146 18.29 19.96 15.05
N THR A 147 19.48 19.37 15.04
CA THR A 147 20.54 19.69 15.99
C THR A 147 21.55 20.63 15.35
N VAL A 148 21.95 21.66 16.09
CA VAL A 148 23.01 22.59 15.69
C VAL A 148 24.15 22.43 16.70
N PRO A 149 25.37 22.06 16.28
CA PRO A 149 26.51 22.03 17.19
C PRO A 149 26.90 23.46 17.56
N VAL A 150 26.88 23.79 18.85
CA VAL A 150 27.40 25.06 19.37
C VAL A 150 28.66 24.79 20.17
N ALA A 151 29.74 25.48 19.81
CA ALA A 151 30.99 25.47 20.55
C ALA A 151 31.43 26.91 20.79
N GLY A 152 31.87 27.20 22.02
CA GLY A 152 32.35 28.51 22.42
C GLY A 152 33.27 28.40 23.62
N THR A 153 34.15 29.38 23.79
CA THR A 153 35.02 29.48 24.97
C THR A 153 34.56 30.63 25.85
N VAL A 154 34.42 30.36 27.15
CA VAL A 154 34.06 31.35 28.18
C VAL A 154 35.27 31.61 29.05
N ASN A 155 35.74 32.84 29.01
CA ASN A 155 36.89 33.34 29.75
C ASN A 155 36.56 34.72 30.33
N GLN A 156 37.25 35.08 31.40
CA GLN A 156 36.92 36.29 32.18
C GLN A 156 36.97 37.58 31.36
N TRP A 157 37.91 37.66 30.41
CA TRP A 157 38.01 38.74 29.43
C TRP A 157 36.76 38.86 28.57
N ARG A 158 36.20 37.75 28.05
CA ARG A 158 34.96 37.79 27.25
C ARG A 158 33.74 38.22 28.05
N MET A 159 33.69 37.88 29.34
CA MET A 159 32.64 38.37 30.23
C MET A 159 32.79 39.88 30.48
N TYR A 160 34.01 40.36 30.68
CA TYR A 160 34.30 41.79 30.85
C TYR A 160 33.96 42.59 29.61
N ASP A 161 34.41 42.15 28.43
CA ASP A 161 34.16 42.83 27.15
C ASP A 161 32.65 42.92 26.86
N ALA A 162 31.91 41.82 27.04
CA ALA A 162 30.45 41.82 26.89
C ALA A 162 29.76 42.81 27.86
N TYR A 163 30.23 42.91 29.10
CA TYR A 163 29.70 43.86 30.09
C TYR A 163 30.00 45.32 29.72
N VAL A 164 31.20 45.60 29.24
CA VAL A 164 31.60 46.96 28.81
C VAL A 164 30.83 47.37 27.56
N GLU A 165 30.64 46.46 26.61
CA GLU A 165 29.82 46.69 25.42
C GLU A 165 28.36 47.02 25.78
N GLU A 166 27.76 46.24 26.69
CA GLU A 166 26.40 46.46 27.22
C GLU A 166 26.30 47.80 27.95
N LEU A 167 27.25 48.13 28.83
CA LEU A 167 27.28 49.39 29.58
C LEU A 167 27.40 50.60 28.64
N ASN A 168 28.27 50.51 27.62
CA ASN A 168 28.41 51.54 26.61
C ASN A 168 27.16 51.67 25.72
N ALA A 169 26.46 50.56 25.44
CA ALA A 169 25.18 50.59 24.74
C ALA A 169 24.10 51.29 25.57
N GLN A 170 24.00 51.01 26.88
CA GLN A 170 23.07 51.70 27.78
C GLN A 170 23.36 53.20 27.87
N ASN A 171 24.63 53.61 28.00
CA ASN A 171 25.01 55.02 28.01
C ASN A 171 24.66 55.74 26.70
N ARG A 172 24.78 55.05 25.55
CA ARG A 172 24.34 55.57 24.24
C ARG A 172 22.82 55.70 24.15
N LEU A 173 22.06 54.75 24.69
CA LEU A 173 20.60 54.83 24.74
C LEU A 173 20.12 55.96 25.65
N GLN A 174 20.73 56.11 26.84
CA GLN A 174 20.40 57.19 27.77
C GLN A 174 20.76 58.57 27.23
N SER A 175 21.93 58.72 26.60
CA SER A 175 22.32 59.98 25.96
C SER A 175 21.41 60.32 24.78
N ASN A 176 21.04 59.34 23.94
CA ASN A 176 20.07 59.54 22.86
C ASN A 176 18.67 59.89 23.39
N GLN A 177 18.23 59.31 24.52
CA GLN A 177 16.99 59.70 25.20
C GLN A 177 17.07 61.13 25.73
N GLN A 178 18.17 61.53 26.38
CA GLN A 178 18.35 62.90 26.87
C GLN A 178 18.44 63.93 25.74
N VAL A 179 19.01 63.58 24.58
CA VAL A 179 19.02 64.44 23.39
C VAL A 179 17.63 64.55 22.78
N GLY A 180 16.84 63.45 22.75
CA GLY A 180 15.43 63.47 22.36
C GLY A 180 14.57 64.35 23.28
N GLU A 181 14.70 64.18 24.59
CA GLU A 181 14.00 64.99 25.59
C GLU A 181 14.37 66.47 25.52
N LYS A 182 15.64 66.82 25.31
CA LYS A 182 16.09 68.22 25.14
C LYS A 182 15.62 68.85 23.82
N HIS A 183 15.53 68.06 22.74
CA HIS A 183 15.02 68.52 21.46
C HIS A 183 13.51 68.80 21.54
N ASP A 184 12.76 68.00 22.29
CA ASP A 184 11.33 68.23 22.56
C ASP A 184 11.10 69.41 23.53
N PHE A 185 12.00 69.61 24.52
CA PHE A 185 11.92 70.73 25.47
C PHE A 185 12.18 72.11 24.81
N HIS A 186 13.07 72.18 23.81
CA HIS A 186 13.33 73.44 23.08
C HIS A 186 12.26 73.81 22.05
N LYS A 187 11.42 72.85 21.62
CA LYS A 187 10.27 73.11 20.75
C LYS A 187 9.03 73.60 21.51
N ALA A 188 9.02 73.47 22.85
CA ALA A 188 7.91 73.83 23.72
C ALA A 188 8.16 75.15 24.50
N LYS A 189 8.21 76.31 23.82
CA LYS A 189 7.95 77.61 24.46
C LYS A 189 6.53 78.07 24.10
N PRO A 190 5.67 78.44 25.07
CA PRO A 190 4.28 78.80 24.80
C PRO A 190 4.14 80.28 24.42
N GLU A 191 3.53 80.56 23.27
CA GLU A 191 3.01 81.87 22.90
C GLU A 191 1.74 82.17 23.74
N ARG A 192 1.76 83.25 24.54
CA ARG A 192 0.63 83.61 25.44
C ARG A 192 -0.54 84.19 24.63
N GLN A 193 -1.59 83.39 24.41
CA GLN A 193 -2.87 83.87 23.87
C GLN A 193 -3.75 84.47 24.98
N LYS A 194 -4.33 85.66 24.72
CA LYS A 194 -5.35 86.30 25.57
C LYS A 194 -6.69 85.58 25.40
N VAL A 195 -7.33 85.26 26.52
CA VAL A 195 -8.69 84.69 26.57
C VAL A 195 -9.71 85.82 26.50
N THR A 196 -10.63 85.76 25.54
CA THR A 196 -11.98 86.34 25.67
C THR A 196 -13.00 85.24 25.43
N ALA A 197 -13.92 85.13 26.37
CA ALA A 197 -14.94 84.10 26.46
C ALA A 197 -16.08 84.29 25.45
N ASN A 198 -16.71 83.15 25.16
CA ASN A 198 -18.12 82.88 24.82
C ASN A 198 -18.15 81.95 23.61
N SER A 199 -18.95 80.89 23.51
CA SER A 199 -19.86 80.14 24.40
C SER A 199 -20.47 79.08 23.47
N THR A 200 -20.71 77.85 23.95
CA THR A 200 -21.67 76.84 23.39
C THR A 200 -21.37 76.34 21.96
N GLU A 201 -21.45 75.07 21.56
CA GLU A 201 -22.29 73.96 22.01
C GLU A 201 -21.78 72.64 21.39
N SER A 202 -22.10 71.55 22.08
CA SER A 202 -21.75 70.15 21.82
C SER A 202 -22.30 69.59 20.51
N LYS A 203 -21.52 68.72 19.82
CA LYS A 203 -22.05 67.51 19.17
C LYS A 203 -21.01 66.40 19.00
N ARG A 204 -21.37 65.26 19.57
CA ARG A 204 -20.75 63.93 19.49
C ARG A 204 -20.84 63.37 18.07
N GLY A 205 -19.89 62.52 17.67
CA GLY A 205 -20.07 61.68 16.48
C GLY A 205 -18.82 60.92 16.06
N ASN A 206 -18.72 59.68 16.50
CA ASN A 206 -17.64 58.71 16.27
C ASN A 206 -17.52 58.20 14.82
N ALA A 207 -16.28 57.81 14.51
CA ALA A 207 -15.84 56.60 13.78
C ALA A 207 -16.15 56.43 12.28
N LYS A 208 -15.05 56.21 11.54
CA LYS A 208 -14.77 55.31 10.40
C LYS A 208 -13.39 55.74 9.87
N THR A 209 -12.40 54.90 9.58
CA THR A 209 -12.29 53.48 9.27
C THR A 209 -10.80 53.13 9.39
#